data_AF-A0AA86PXU3-F1
#
_entry.id   AF-A0AA86PXU3-F1
#
_cell.length_a   1.000
_cell.length_b   1.000
_cell.length_c   1.000
_cell.angle_alpha   90.00
_cell.angle_beta   90.00
_cell.angle_gamma   90.00
#
_symmetry.space_group_name_H-M   'P 1'
#
loop_
_entity.id
_entity.type
_entity.pdbx_description
1 polymer ?
#
loop_
_entity_poly.entity_id
_entity_poly.type
_entity_poly.pdbx_seq_one_letter_code
_entity_poly.pdbx_strand_id
1 'polypeptide(L)'
;MLLIQTIFGSVNHTFQINQTMYMDQNQLSLIAKPFIATILIRTGSDLVIFPSSFFNGSLQKGVVTKDDLLQLIDSPRVRLVSQTILGSDLKALMQHIIYRSYCEAALSFPQMYGMYVDFNRSTCLMQFVEYCTWYVSQSYVCKRWSPIKSDELYAVMFEQDFYNQIPKQFFTQKGQESEVNASLVVEHFMNKYSYEGIKQDTTLHYRKQEKHTNNFFITLIAMICFGLGSKHYIKNKQLNPQSETQSMISKDNSRESSQRDDKD
;
A
#
# COMPACT_ATOMS: atom_id res chain seq x y z
N MET A 1 -51.75 14.02 14.35
CA MET A 1 -50.63 13.15 13.97
C MET A 1 -50.12 13.64 12.61
N LEU A 2 -49.06 14.44 12.62
CA LEU A 2 -48.50 15.09 11.43
C LEU A 2 -47.54 14.11 10.74
N LEU A 3 -47.94 13.63 9.56
CA LEU A 3 -47.08 12.92 8.62
C LEU A 3 -46.16 13.94 7.95
N ILE A 4 -44.92 14.03 8.42
CA ILE A 4 -43.86 14.69 7.66
C ILE A 4 -43.42 13.70 6.59
N GLN A 5 -44.00 13.80 5.40
CA GLN A 5 -43.41 13.24 4.19
C GLN A 5 -42.21 14.12 3.83
N THR A 6 -41.01 13.70 4.22
CA THR A 6 -39.77 14.24 3.65
C THR A 6 -39.69 13.78 2.19
N ILE A 7 -40.12 14.66 1.29
CA ILE A 7 -39.74 14.60 -0.12
C ILE A 7 -38.25 14.94 -0.17
N PHE A 8 -37.39 13.94 -0.02
CA PHE A 8 -36.01 14.07 -0.46
C PHE A 8 -36.05 14.12 -1.99
N GLY A 9 -36.01 15.33 -2.55
CA GLY A 9 -35.78 15.49 -3.97
C GLY A 9 -34.51 14.74 -4.36
N SER A 10 -34.57 13.96 -5.43
CA SER A 10 -33.40 13.33 -6.05
C SER A 10 -32.40 14.42 -6.42
N VAL A 11 -31.43 14.68 -5.54
CA VAL A 11 -30.26 15.47 -5.92
C VAL A 11 -29.49 14.59 -6.89
N ASN A 12 -29.50 14.95 -8.17
CA ASN A 12 -28.66 14.29 -9.16
C ASN A 12 -27.21 14.64 -8.86
N HIS A 13 -26.57 13.83 -8.02
CA HIS A 13 -25.16 13.99 -7.72
C HIS A 13 -24.35 13.77 -8.99
N THR A 14 -23.46 14.72 -9.28
CA THR A 14 -22.52 14.69 -10.41
C THR A 14 -21.13 15.09 -9.93
N PHE A 15 -20.09 14.70 -10.65
CA PHE A 15 -18.74 15.22 -10.42
C PHE A 15 -18.03 15.55 -11.73
N GLN A 16 -16.95 16.32 -11.66
CA GLN A 16 -16.19 16.73 -12.83
C GLN A 16 -14.92 15.89 -12.99
N ILE A 17 -14.59 15.54 -14.23
CA ILE A 17 -13.28 14.97 -14.57
C ILE A 17 -12.57 15.85 -15.59
N ASN A 18 -11.26 16.05 -15.38
CA ASN A 18 -10.48 17.03 -16.16
C ASN A 18 -9.93 16.46 -17.48
N GLN A 19 -9.98 15.15 -17.65
CA GLN A 19 -9.51 14.42 -18.83
C GLN A 19 -10.38 13.20 -19.09
N THR A 20 -10.50 12.80 -20.36
CA THR A 20 -11.14 11.55 -20.71
C THR A 20 -10.31 10.39 -20.15
N MET A 21 -10.97 9.44 -19.49
CA MET A 21 -10.34 8.27 -18.89
C MET A 21 -10.88 7.00 -19.55
N TYR A 22 -9.99 6.07 -19.86
CA TYR A 22 -10.32 4.84 -20.57
C TYR A 22 -10.18 3.63 -19.66
N MET A 23 -11.01 2.61 -19.92
CA MET A 23 -10.79 1.30 -19.30
C MET A 23 -9.48 0.72 -19.83
N ASP A 24 -8.59 0.31 -18.93
CA ASP A 24 -7.35 -0.37 -19.30
C ASP A 24 -7.49 -1.86 -18.98
N GLN A 25 -7.32 -2.69 -20.01
CA GLN A 25 -7.52 -4.13 -19.88
C GLN A 25 -6.29 -4.85 -19.32
N ASN A 26 -5.13 -4.19 -19.23
CA ASN A 26 -3.83 -4.78 -18.89
C ASN A 26 -3.16 -4.15 -17.64
N GLN A 27 -3.81 -3.17 -17.01
CA GLN A 27 -3.39 -2.59 -15.73
C GLN A 27 -4.60 -2.04 -14.95
N LEU A 28 -4.37 -1.58 -13.71
CA LEU A 28 -5.44 -0.99 -12.89
C LEU A 28 -5.99 0.28 -13.54
N SER A 29 -7.31 0.30 -13.78
CA SER A 29 -7.99 1.45 -14.35
C SER A 29 -8.66 2.29 -13.26
N LEU A 30 -8.51 3.62 -13.37
CA LEU A 30 -9.14 4.57 -12.46
C LEU A 30 -10.67 4.56 -12.56
N ILE A 31 -11.24 4.24 -13.72
CA ILE A 31 -12.69 4.30 -13.93
C ILE A 31 -13.42 3.10 -13.30
N ALA A 32 -12.72 2.00 -13.01
CA ALA A 32 -13.27 0.87 -12.28
C ALA A 32 -13.33 1.13 -10.76
N LYS A 33 -12.48 2.03 -10.24
CA LYS A 33 -12.35 2.29 -8.79
C LYS A 33 -13.67 2.69 -8.11
N PRO A 34 -14.50 3.60 -8.64
CA PRO A 34 -15.76 3.99 -7.99
C PRO A 34 -16.64 2.81 -7.59
N PHE A 35 -16.77 1.85 -8.50
CA PHE A 35 -17.61 0.68 -8.31
C PHE A 35 -16.98 -0.27 -7.28
N ILE A 36 -15.74 -0.67 -7.49
CA ILE A 36 -15.04 -1.66 -6.67
C ILE A 36 -14.81 -1.14 -5.24
N ALA A 37 -14.44 0.14 -5.09
CA ALA A 37 -14.27 0.77 -3.78
C ALA A 37 -15.58 0.82 -3.00
N THR A 38 -16.70 1.09 -3.68
CA THR A 38 -18.00 1.14 -3.02
C THR A 38 -18.46 -0.25 -2.57
N ILE A 39 -18.16 -1.30 -3.34
CA ILE A 39 -18.36 -2.68 -2.88
C ILE A 39 -17.57 -2.89 -1.59
N LEU A 40 -16.27 -2.58 -1.58
CA LEU A 40 -15.40 -2.78 -0.41
C LEU A 40 -15.99 -2.13 0.85
N ILE A 41 -16.38 -0.86 0.74
CA ILE A 41 -16.92 -0.07 1.84
C ILE A 41 -18.27 -0.64 2.34
N ARG A 42 -19.11 -1.13 1.45
CA ARG A 42 -20.44 -1.66 1.80
C ARG A 42 -20.40 -3.05 2.39
N THR A 43 -19.44 -3.87 1.96
CA THR A 43 -19.28 -5.25 2.43
C THR A 43 -18.42 -5.34 3.68
N GLY A 44 -17.55 -4.34 3.93
CA GLY A 44 -16.56 -4.39 4.99
C GLY A 44 -15.43 -5.39 4.72
N SER A 45 -15.26 -5.83 3.47
CA SER A 45 -14.12 -6.67 3.07
C SER A 45 -12.82 -5.87 3.11
N ASP A 46 -11.69 -6.54 3.33
CA ASP A 46 -10.36 -5.93 3.27
C ASP A 46 -9.93 -5.63 1.83
N LEU A 47 -10.37 -6.45 0.87
CA LEU A 47 -10.09 -6.28 -0.54
C LEU A 47 -11.23 -6.80 -1.43
N VAL A 48 -11.33 -6.21 -2.62
CA VAL A 48 -12.29 -6.59 -3.66
C VAL A 48 -11.56 -6.75 -4.98
N ILE A 49 -11.85 -7.82 -5.71
CA ILE A 49 -11.18 -8.18 -6.97
C ILE A 49 -12.22 -8.51 -8.05
N PHE A 50 -12.09 -7.84 -9.19
CA PHE A 50 -12.88 -8.04 -10.41
C PHE A 50 -11.96 -8.28 -11.60
N PRO A 51 -12.42 -8.98 -12.65
CA PRO A 51 -11.69 -9.03 -13.91
C PRO A 51 -11.83 -7.68 -14.66
N SER A 52 -10.79 -7.26 -15.37
CA SER A 52 -10.85 -6.07 -16.24
C SER A 52 -11.94 -6.17 -17.30
N SER A 53 -12.24 -7.37 -17.80
CA SER A 53 -13.33 -7.62 -18.76
C SER A 53 -14.72 -7.30 -18.23
N PHE A 54 -14.91 -7.20 -16.91
CA PHE A 54 -16.18 -6.78 -16.30
C PHE A 54 -16.50 -5.29 -16.55
N PHE A 55 -15.47 -4.51 -16.87
CA PHE A 55 -15.60 -3.09 -17.14
C PHE A 55 -15.26 -2.78 -18.60
N ASN A 56 -15.97 -1.82 -19.17
CA ASN A 56 -15.77 -1.40 -20.55
C ASN A 56 -15.89 0.13 -20.70
N GLY A 57 -15.58 0.62 -21.90
CA GLY A 57 -15.83 2.01 -22.28
C GLY A 57 -14.84 3.03 -21.72
N SER A 58 -15.34 4.26 -21.57
CA SER A 58 -14.57 5.44 -21.18
C SER A 58 -15.47 6.48 -20.54
N LEU A 59 -14.90 7.30 -19.67
CA LEU A 59 -15.57 8.50 -19.15
C LEU A 59 -15.04 9.73 -19.86
N GLN A 60 -15.93 10.48 -20.50
CA GLN A 60 -15.56 11.69 -21.23
C GLN A 60 -15.26 12.86 -20.28
N LYS A 61 -14.29 13.70 -20.66
CA LYS A 61 -13.99 14.94 -19.94
C LYS A 61 -15.28 15.76 -19.70
N GLY A 62 -15.46 16.23 -18.48
CA GLY A 62 -16.60 17.07 -18.09
C GLY A 62 -17.41 16.48 -16.94
N VAL A 63 -18.71 16.76 -16.97
CA VAL A 63 -19.67 16.30 -15.96
C VAL A 63 -19.87 14.80 -16.11
N VAL A 64 -19.67 14.04 -15.04
CA VAL A 64 -19.97 12.61 -14.94
C VAL A 64 -21.25 12.44 -14.12
N THR A 65 -22.18 11.69 -14.69
CA THR A 65 -23.47 11.31 -14.11
C THR A 65 -23.46 9.85 -13.63
N LYS A 66 -24.54 9.46 -12.94
CA LYS A 66 -24.78 8.06 -12.56
C LYS A 66 -24.83 7.14 -13.79
N ASP A 67 -25.48 7.58 -14.86
CA ASP A 67 -25.65 6.76 -16.06
C ASP A 67 -24.31 6.54 -16.78
N ASP A 68 -23.43 7.55 -16.79
CA ASP A 68 -22.08 7.42 -17.35
C ASP A 68 -21.27 6.34 -16.64
N LEU A 69 -21.38 6.24 -15.30
CA LEU A 69 -20.72 5.20 -14.53
C LEU A 69 -21.36 3.82 -14.71
N LEU A 70 -22.68 3.75 -14.88
CA LEU A 70 -23.39 2.49 -15.10
C LEU A 70 -23.08 1.88 -16.47
N GLN A 71 -22.85 2.72 -17.48
CA GLN A 71 -22.43 2.26 -18.81
C GLN A 71 -21.08 1.55 -18.81
N LEU A 72 -20.25 1.73 -17.78
CA LEU A 72 -18.96 1.05 -17.66
C LEU A 72 -19.08 -0.40 -17.16
N ILE A 73 -20.25 -0.82 -16.67
CA ILE A 73 -20.44 -2.08 -15.93
C ILE A 73 -21.22 -3.06 -16.81
N ASP A 74 -20.69 -4.27 -16.98
CA ASP A 74 -21.27 -5.27 -17.90
C ASP A 74 -22.61 -5.86 -17.42
N SER A 75 -22.88 -5.84 -16.10
CA SER A 75 -24.12 -6.41 -15.53
C SER A 75 -24.82 -5.51 -14.51
N PRO A 76 -26.15 -5.34 -14.58
CA PRO A 76 -26.91 -4.61 -13.57
C PRO A 76 -27.01 -5.36 -12.23
N ARG A 77 -26.81 -6.69 -12.23
CA ARG A 77 -26.83 -7.56 -11.05
C ARG A 77 -25.49 -8.27 -10.96
N VAL A 78 -24.70 -7.88 -9.97
CA VAL A 78 -23.32 -8.33 -9.83
C VAL A 78 -23.28 -9.37 -8.74
N ARG A 79 -22.87 -10.59 -9.12
CA ARG A 79 -22.73 -11.68 -8.16
C ARG A 79 -21.32 -11.69 -7.61
N LEU A 80 -21.23 -11.83 -6.31
CA LEU A 80 -20.01 -11.74 -5.54
C LEU A 80 -19.82 -13.01 -4.71
N VAL A 81 -18.57 -13.41 -4.54
CA VAL A 81 -18.16 -14.49 -3.65
C VAL A 81 -17.24 -13.92 -2.57
N SER A 82 -17.66 -14.07 -1.32
CA SER A 82 -16.85 -13.71 -0.15
C SER A 82 -16.03 -14.90 0.33
N GLN A 83 -14.77 -14.62 0.66
CA GLN A 83 -13.78 -15.58 1.16
C GLN A 83 -13.00 -14.97 2.32
N THR A 84 -12.55 -15.82 3.23
CA THR A 84 -11.55 -15.46 4.24
C THR A 84 -10.27 -16.23 3.95
N ILE A 85 -9.20 -15.52 3.62
CA ILE A 85 -7.96 -16.09 3.09
C ILE A 85 -6.81 -15.77 4.03
N LEU A 86 -5.98 -16.77 4.35
CA LEU A 86 -4.75 -16.59 5.11
C LEU A 86 -3.75 -15.77 4.28
N GLY A 87 -3.01 -14.86 4.90
CA GLY A 87 -2.13 -13.96 4.16
C GLY A 87 -1.02 -14.65 3.35
N SER A 88 -0.56 -15.84 3.75
CA SER A 88 0.33 -16.67 2.92
C SER A 88 -0.34 -17.13 1.62
N ASP A 89 -1.58 -17.58 1.71
CA ASP A 89 -2.36 -18.06 0.58
C ASP A 89 -2.79 -16.91 -0.32
N LEU A 90 -3.12 -15.75 0.27
CA LEU A 90 -3.43 -14.53 -0.46
C LEU A 90 -2.23 -14.05 -1.29
N LYS A 91 -1.01 -14.07 -0.74
CA LYS A 91 0.21 -13.76 -1.50
C LYS A 91 0.41 -14.71 -2.68
N ALA A 92 0.26 -16.02 -2.44
CA ALA A 92 0.40 -17.03 -3.48
C ALA A 92 -0.70 -16.88 -4.56
N LEU A 93 -1.93 -16.58 -4.15
CA LEU A 93 -3.05 -16.31 -5.02
C LEU A 93 -2.79 -15.08 -5.90
N MET A 94 -2.29 -13.98 -5.33
CA MET A 94 -2.00 -12.77 -6.11
C MET A 94 -0.86 -12.99 -7.09
N GLN A 95 0.20 -13.71 -6.70
CA GLN A 95 1.25 -14.13 -7.61
C GLN A 95 0.68 -14.97 -8.77
N HIS A 96 -0.23 -15.91 -8.49
CA HIS A 96 -0.89 -16.71 -9.50
C HIS A 96 -1.75 -15.86 -10.45
N ILE A 97 -2.62 -15.00 -9.92
CA ILE A 97 -3.50 -14.14 -10.72
C ILE A 97 -2.67 -13.21 -11.63
N ILE A 98 -1.62 -12.56 -11.11
CA ILE A 98 -0.77 -11.67 -11.90
C ILE A 98 -0.04 -12.44 -13.01
N TYR A 99 0.53 -13.60 -12.70
CA TYR A 99 1.18 -14.44 -13.69
C TYR A 99 0.21 -14.87 -14.81
N ARG A 100 -0.97 -15.38 -14.43
CA ARG A 100 -1.99 -15.86 -15.36
C ARG A 100 -2.60 -14.76 -16.21
N SER A 101 -2.75 -13.55 -15.67
CA SER A 101 -3.35 -12.43 -16.38
C SER A 101 -2.36 -11.66 -17.25
N TYR A 102 -1.15 -11.43 -16.77
CA TYR A 102 -0.17 -10.61 -17.48
C TYR A 102 0.78 -11.42 -18.37
N CYS A 103 1.30 -12.55 -17.87
CA CYS A 103 2.28 -13.35 -18.61
C CYS A 103 1.62 -14.37 -19.56
N GLU A 104 0.59 -15.08 -19.09
CA GLU A 104 -0.09 -16.10 -19.90
C GLU A 104 -1.29 -15.57 -20.68
N ALA A 105 -1.81 -14.38 -20.33
CA ALA A 105 -3.08 -13.85 -20.85
C ALA A 105 -4.25 -14.85 -20.76
N ALA A 106 -4.20 -15.77 -19.79
CA ALA A 106 -5.20 -16.82 -19.56
C ALA A 106 -6.34 -16.33 -18.67
N LEU A 107 -6.15 -15.21 -17.97
CA LEU A 107 -7.16 -14.52 -17.15
C LEU A 107 -7.19 -13.04 -17.53
N SER A 108 -8.32 -12.38 -17.33
CA SER A 108 -8.37 -10.92 -17.40
C SER A 108 -7.54 -10.28 -16.29
N PHE A 109 -6.96 -9.10 -16.54
CA PHE A 109 -6.17 -8.38 -15.54
C PHE A 109 -7.04 -8.03 -14.31
N PRO A 110 -6.57 -8.28 -13.07
CA PRO A 110 -7.37 -8.01 -11.89
C PRO A 110 -7.53 -6.50 -11.65
N GLN A 111 -8.76 -6.01 -11.69
CA GLN A 111 -9.13 -4.74 -11.11
C GLN A 111 -9.39 -4.93 -9.62
N MET A 112 -8.63 -4.22 -8.79
CA MET A 112 -8.61 -4.47 -7.35
C MET A 112 -8.69 -3.17 -6.56
N TYR A 113 -9.33 -3.27 -5.39
CA TYR A 113 -9.40 -2.19 -4.41
C TYR A 113 -9.11 -2.72 -3.00
N GLY A 114 -8.53 -1.88 -2.15
CA GLY A 114 -8.06 -2.26 -0.81
C GLY A 114 -6.69 -2.96 -0.79
N MET A 115 -6.10 -3.22 -1.95
CA MET A 115 -4.80 -3.86 -2.10
C MET A 115 -3.94 -3.13 -3.14
N TYR A 116 -2.64 -3.15 -2.94
CA TYR A 116 -1.63 -2.69 -3.89
C TYR A 116 -0.64 -3.83 -4.14
N VAL A 117 -0.40 -4.13 -5.41
CA VAL A 117 0.52 -5.19 -5.85
C VAL A 117 1.54 -4.55 -6.78
N ASP A 118 2.80 -4.69 -6.40
CA ASP A 118 3.94 -4.34 -7.25
C ASP A 118 4.55 -5.62 -7.81
N PHE A 119 4.85 -5.64 -9.10
CA PHE A 119 5.42 -6.80 -9.76
C PHE A 119 6.33 -6.39 -10.91
N ASN A 120 7.34 -7.20 -11.17
CA ASN A 120 8.21 -7.03 -12.30
C ASN A 120 7.47 -7.44 -13.58
N ARG A 121 7.22 -6.49 -14.48
CA ARG A 121 6.49 -6.75 -15.73
C ARG A 121 7.20 -7.72 -16.68
N SER A 122 8.54 -7.84 -16.61
CA SER A 122 9.30 -8.75 -17.48
C SER A 122 9.28 -10.20 -16.98
N THR A 123 9.20 -10.41 -15.66
CA THR A 123 9.23 -11.76 -15.06
C THR A 123 7.90 -12.20 -14.46
N CYS A 124 6.93 -11.29 -14.36
CA CYS A 124 5.66 -11.46 -13.64
C CYS A 124 5.81 -11.87 -12.17
N LEU A 125 6.98 -11.66 -11.58
CA LEU A 125 7.20 -11.93 -10.16
C LEU A 125 6.75 -10.74 -9.32
N MET A 126 5.87 -11.01 -8.36
CA MET A 126 5.41 -10.05 -7.37
C MET A 126 6.59 -9.63 -6.49
N GLN A 127 6.82 -8.32 -6.42
CA GLN A 127 7.89 -7.73 -5.60
C GLN A 127 7.40 -7.47 -4.19
N PHE A 128 6.18 -6.92 -4.05
CA PHE A 128 5.51 -6.80 -2.77
C PHE A 128 3.99 -6.69 -2.95
N VAL A 129 3.28 -6.98 -1.86
CA VAL A 129 1.83 -6.79 -1.75
C VAL A 129 1.50 -6.15 -0.41
N GLU A 130 0.72 -5.08 -0.48
CA GLU A 130 0.25 -4.31 0.66
C GLU A 130 -1.28 -4.20 0.62
N TYR A 131 -1.90 -4.10 1.78
CA TYR A 131 -3.33 -3.83 1.91
C TYR A 131 -3.56 -2.51 2.63
N CYS A 132 -4.71 -1.89 2.38
CA CYS A 132 -5.07 -0.63 3.01
C CYS A 132 -5.56 -0.87 4.44
N THR A 133 -4.87 -0.29 5.41
CA THR A 133 -5.23 -0.38 6.84
C THR A 133 -5.89 0.88 7.37
N TRP A 134 -5.94 1.95 6.57
CA TRP A 134 -6.59 3.20 6.97
C TRP A 134 -6.99 4.03 5.76
N TYR A 135 -8.28 4.34 5.67
CA TYR A 135 -8.87 5.25 4.69
C TYR A 135 -9.05 6.65 5.29
N VAL A 136 -8.97 7.68 4.44
CA VAL A 136 -9.31 9.05 4.85
C VAL A 136 -10.80 9.12 5.20
N SER A 137 -11.15 9.79 6.31
CA SER A 137 -12.56 9.95 6.71
C SER A 137 -13.36 10.60 5.59
N GLN A 138 -14.54 10.03 5.29
CA GLN A 138 -15.43 10.48 4.20
C GLN A 138 -14.82 10.43 2.78
N SER A 139 -13.69 9.75 2.62
CA SER A 139 -13.05 9.50 1.33
C SER A 139 -12.99 8.00 1.07
N TYR A 140 -12.80 7.62 -0.19
CA TYR A 140 -12.38 6.27 -0.54
C TYR A 140 -10.85 6.16 -0.57
N VAL A 141 -10.09 7.26 -0.57
CA VAL A 141 -8.61 7.25 -0.69
C VAL A 141 -7.92 6.55 0.49
N CYS A 142 -7.02 5.63 0.18
CA CYS A 142 -6.19 4.96 1.17
C CYS A 142 -5.06 5.88 1.68
N LYS A 143 -4.93 5.99 3.01
CA LYS A 143 -3.89 6.79 3.67
C LYS A 143 -2.73 5.96 4.18
N ARG A 144 -2.97 4.70 4.57
CA ARG A 144 -1.95 3.82 5.12
C ARG A 144 -2.01 2.44 4.49
N TRP A 145 -0.91 2.09 3.82
CA TRP A 145 -0.64 0.76 3.30
C TRP A 145 0.20 -0.03 4.31
N SER A 146 -0.02 -1.33 4.38
CA SER A 146 0.76 -2.23 5.23
C SER A 146 0.99 -3.55 4.51
N PRO A 147 2.17 -4.18 4.68
CA PRO A 147 2.44 -5.49 4.11
C PRO A 147 1.41 -6.52 4.60
N ILE A 148 0.98 -7.40 3.71
CA ILE A 148 0.18 -8.57 4.09
C ILE A 148 1.03 -9.45 5.02
N LYS A 149 0.52 -9.79 6.21
CA LYS A 149 1.18 -10.70 7.14
C LYS A 149 0.72 -12.12 6.87
N SER A 150 1.64 -13.07 6.93
CA SER A 150 1.37 -14.45 6.47
C SER A 150 0.41 -15.21 7.38
N ASP A 151 0.29 -14.81 8.65
CA ASP A 151 -0.48 -15.45 9.71
C ASP A 151 -1.83 -14.75 10.00
N GLU A 152 -2.13 -13.65 9.31
CA GLU A 152 -3.41 -12.94 9.44
C GLU A 152 -4.43 -13.44 8.40
N LEU A 153 -5.71 -13.36 8.75
CA LEU A 153 -6.83 -13.65 7.85
C LEU A 153 -7.34 -12.34 7.22
N TYR A 154 -7.68 -12.40 5.93
CA TYR A 154 -8.18 -11.28 5.16
C TYR A 154 -9.52 -11.63 4.52
N ALA A 155 -10.50 -10.74 4.65
CA ALA A 155 -11.80 -10.84 3.99
C ALA A 155 -11.71 -10.33 2.56
N VAL A 156 -11.94 -11.22 1.59
CA VAL A 156 -11.82 -10.94 0.16
C VAL A 156 -13.15 -11.14 -0.53
N MET A 157 -13.54 -10.17 -1.36
CA MET A 157 -14.68 -10.26 -2.26
C MET A 157 -14.20 -10.43 -3.70
N PHE A 158 -14.73 -11.41 -4.39
CA PHE A 158 -14.49 -11.64 -5.82
C PHE A 158 -15.78 -11.47 -6.61
N GLU A 159 -15.69 -11.02 -7.85
CA GLU A 159 -16.73 -11.29 -8.85
C GLU A 159 -16.82 -12.82 -9.07
N GLN A 160 -18.04 -13.37 -9.16
CA GLN A 160 -18.30 -14.81 -9.13
C GLN A 160 -17.66 -15.57 -10.29
N ASP A 161 -17.77 -15.06 -11.53
CA ASP A 161 -17.23 -15.76 -12.70
C ASP A 161 -15.69 -15.74 -12.70
N PHE A 162 -15.09 -14.66 -12.20
CA PHE A 162 -13.66 -14.59 -11.96
C PHE A 162 -13.21 -15.55 -10.86
N TYR A 163 -13.94 -15.62 -9.74
CA TYR A 163 -13.69 -16.60 -8.67
C TYR A 163 -13.72 -18.05 -9.15
N ASN A 164 -14.59 -18.34 -10.13
CA ASN A 164 -14.72 -19.69 -10.69
C ASN A 164 -13.54 -20.10 -11.57
N GLN A 165 -12.78 -19.14 -12.10
CA GLN A 165 -11.57 -19.39 -12.90
C GLN A 165 -10.31 -19.59 -12.05
N ILE A 166 -10.37 -19.26 -10.74
CA ILE A 166 -9.25 -19.41 -9.82
C ILE A 166 -9.18 -20.84 -9.26
N PRO A 167 -7.98 -21.48 -9.22
CA PRO A 167 -7.81 -22.80 -8.62
C PRO A 167 -8.28 -22.86 -7.16
N LYS A 168 -9.09 -23.86 -6.81
CA LYS A 168 -9.71 -23.94 -5.48
C LYS A 168 -8.75 -24.24 -4.33
N GLN A 169 -7.51 -24.65 -4.63
CA GLN A 169 -6.46 -24.87 -3.63
C GLN A 169 -6.08 -23.60 -2.82
N PHE A 170 -6.39 -22.40 -3.34
CA PHE A 170 -6.17 -21.14 -2.62
C PHE A 170 -7.25 -20.84 -1.59
N PHE A 171 -8.32 -21.63 -1.53
CA PHE A 171 -9.47 -21.41 -0.64
C PHE A 171 -9.64 -22.60 0.30
N THR A 172 -9.72 -22.32 1.60
CA THR A 172 -9.92 -23.35 2.62
C THR A 172 -11.39 -23.71 2.81
N GLN A 173 -12.30 -22.83 2.42
CA GLN A 173 -13.74 -22.98 2.61
C GLN A 173 -14.53 -22.62 1.35
N LYS A 174 -15.75 -23.15 1.25
CA LYS A 174 -16.69 -22.74 0.20
C LYS A 174 -17.05 -21.27 0.42
N GLY A 175 -16.97 -20.49 -0.66
CA GLY A 175 -17.27 -19.06 -0.62
C GLY A 175 -18.74 -18.79 -0.37
N GLN A 176 -19.02 -17.65 0.26
CA GLN A 176 -20.39 -17.19 0.47
C GLN A 176 -20.81 -16.32 -0.72
N GLU A 177 -21.84 -16.74 -1.42
CA GLU A 177 -22.39 -16.03 -2.58
C GLU A 177 -23.33 -14.91 -2.11
N SER A 178 -23.25 -13.77 -2.78
CA SER A 178 -24.13 -12.62 -2.60
C SER A 178 -24.37 -11.92 -3.93
N GLU A 179 -25.39 -11.06 -4.00
CA GLU A 179 -25.70 -10.28 -5.19
C GLU A 179 -25.86 -8.81 -4.80
N VAL A 180 -25.32 -7.91 -5.61
CA VAL A 180 -25.49 -6.46 -5.46
C VAL A 180 -26.02 -5.84 -6.74
N ASN A 181 -26.87 -4.82 -6.57
CA ASN A 181 -27.39 -4.05 -7.70
C ASN A 181 -26.39 -2.94 -8.09
N ALA A 182 -25.96 -2.92 -9.35
CA ALA A 182 -24.95 -1.98 -9.82
C ALA A 182 -25.37 -0.52 -9.67
N SER A 183 -26.64 -0.21 -9.95
CA SER A 183 -27.21 1.14 -9.77
C SER A 183 -27.13 1.60 -8.31
N LEU A 184 -27.38 0.72 -7.34
CA LEU A 184 -27.25 1.06 -5.91
C LEU A 184 -25.79 1.28 -5.47
N VAL A 185 -24.85 0.55 -6.06
CA VAL A 185 -23.41 0.72 -5.79
C VAL A 185 -22.94 2.06 -6.36
N VAL A 186 -23.25 2.34 -7.63
CA VAL A 186 -22.89 3.62 -8.28
C VAL A 186 -23.55 4.80 -7.58
N GLU A 187 -24.84 4.71 -7.24
CA GLU A 187 -25.54 5.77 -6.53
C GLU A 187 -24.93 6.05 -5.16
N HIS A 188 -24.54 5.02 -4.42
CA HIS A 188 -23.83 5.20 -3.16
C HIS A 188 -22.50 5.93 -3.36
N PHE A 189 -21.75 5.61 -4.42
CA PHE A 189 -20.52 6.32 -4.75
C PHE A 189 -20.80 7.80 -5.01
N MET A 190 -21.77 8.11 -5.87
CA MET A 190 -22.12 9.49 -6.22
C MET A 190 -22.55 10.29 -4.99
N ASN A 191 -23.41 9.72 -4.14
CA ASN A 191 -23.94 10.42 -2.97
C ASN A 191 -22.86 10.69 -1.92
N LYS A 192 -21.88 9.78 -1.78
CA LYS A 192 -20.88 9.85 -0.72
C LYS A 192 -19.58 10.54 -1.15
N TYR A 193 -19.21 10.41 -2.43
CA TYR A 193 -17.88 10.77 -2.93
C TYR A 193 -17.91 11.71 -4.13
N SER A 194 -19.05 12.29 -4.52
CA SER A 194 -19.12 13.23 -5.67
C SER A 194 -18.16 14.42 -5.53
N TYR A 195 -17.95 14.95 -4.32
CA TYR A 195 -17.03 16.06 -4.12
C TYR A 195 -15.58 15.68 -4.42
N GLU A 196 -15.20 14.42 -4.17
CA GLU A 196 -13.87 13.93 -4.49
C GLU A 196 -13.73 13.51 -5.94
N GLY A 197 -14.82 13.01 -6.55
CA GLY A 197 -14.82 12.48 -7.90
C GLY A 197 -13.89 11.28 -8.05
N ILE A 198 -13.33 11.07 -9.24
CA ILE A 198 -12.30 10.04 -9.50
C ILE A 198 -10.92 10.67 -9.36
N LYS A 199 -10.19 10.29 -8.32
CA LYS A 199 -8.82 10.75 -8.07
C LYS A 199 -7.80 9.68 -8.42
N GLN A 200 -6.70 10.13 -9.01
CA GLN A 200 -5.50 9.32 -9.09
C GLN A 200 -4.86 9.29 -7.70
N ASP A 201 -4.60 8.09 -7.16
CA ASP A 201 -3.84 7.95 -5.93
C ASP A 201 -2.40 8.35 -6.23
N THR A 202 -2.07 9.63 -6.00
CA THR A 202 -0.73 10.19 -6.19
C THR A 202 0.19 9.93 -5.00
N THR A 203 -0.21 9.05 -4.07
CA THR A 203 0.70 8.50 -3.05
C THR A 203 1.73 7.61 -3.74
N LEU A 204 2.73 8.27 -4.32
CA LEU A 204 4.04 7.74 -4.66
C LEU A 204 4.48 6.76 -3.56
N HIS A 205 4.44 5.47 -3.86
CA HIS A 205 4.97 4.37 -3.03
C HIS A 205 6.50 4.44 -2.82
N TYR A 206 7.13 5.59 -3.10
CA TYR A 206 8.58 5.81 -3.08
C TYR A 206 9.24 5.87 -1.69
N ARG A 207 8.49 5.83 -0.58
CA ARG A 207 9.06 6.27 0.71
C ARG A 207 9.57 5.23 1.71
N LYS A 208 9.54 3.92 1.42
CA LYS A 208 10.01 2.93 2.42
C LYS A 208 11.18 2.03 2.03
N GLN A 209 11.51 1.88 0.75
CA GLN A 209 12.65 1.05 0.34
C GLN A 209 13.99 1.80 0.34
N GLU A 210 14.02 3.10 -0.03
CA GLU A 210 15.27 3.89 0.00
C GLU A 210 15.86 4.06 1.40
N LYS A 211 15.03 4.09 2.44
CA LYS A 211 15.52 4.34 3.81
C LYS A 211 16.30 3.15 4.38
N HIS A 212 16.00 1.92 3.96
CA HIS A 212 16.72 0.73 4.41
C HIS A 212 18.01 0.50 3.62
N THR A 213 18.03 0.77 2.31
CA THR A 213 19.25 0.66 1.50
C THR A 213 20.25 1.77 1.82
N ASN A 214 19.81 3.03 1.96
CA ASN A 214 20.73 4.12 2.34
C ASN A 214 21.33 3.91 3.73
N ASN A 215 20.56 3.47 4.72
CA ASN A 215 21.12 3.22 6.04
C ASN A 215 22.11 2.04 6.03
N PHE A 216 21.86 0.99 5.24
CA PHE A 216 22.81 -0.12 5.10
C PHE A 216 24.12 0.33 4.44
N PHE A 217 24.05 1.08 3.33
CA PHE A 217 25.26 1.60 2.65
C PHE A 217 26.02 2.62 3.51
N ILE A 218 25.32 3.53 4.20
CA ILE A 218 25.96 4.50 5.11
C ILE A 218 26.66 3.77 6.27
N THR A 219 26.03 2.74 6.84
CA THR A 219 26.62 1.96 7.94
C THR A 219 27.83 1.14 7.48
N LEU A 220 27.77 0.57 6.26
CA LEU A 220 28.87 -0.18 5.66
C LEU A 220 30.08 0.73 5.39
N ILE A 221 29.86 1.91 4.79
CA ILE A 221 30.90 2.91 4.52
C ILE A 221 31.52 3.40 5.85
N ALA A 222 30.69 3.69 6.86
CA ALA A 222 31.18 4.09 8.18
C ALA A 222 32.08 3.00 8.80
N MET A 223 31.66 1.73 8.77
CA MET A 223 32.48 0.62 9.29
C MET A 223 33.82 0.46 8.54
N ILE A 224 33.82 0.60 7.20
CA ILE A 224 35.06 0.55 6.41
C ILE A 224 35.99 1.72 6.78
N CYS A 225 35.46 2.94 6.91
CA CYS A 225 36.24 4.11 7.29
C CYS A 225 36.83 3.98 8.71
N PHE A 226 36.07 3.48 9.69
CA PHE A 226 36.59 3.22 11.04
C PHE A 226 37.63 2.09 11.07
N GLY A 227 37.44 1.03 10.28
CA GLY A 227 38.40 -0.08 10.16
C GLY A 227 39.73 0.34 9.51
N LEU A 228 39.69 1.23 8.51
CA LEU A 228 40.89 1.77 7.87
C LEU A 228 41.58 2.85 8.73
N GLY A 229 40.81 3.73 9.37
CA GLY A 229 41.33 4.78 10.25
C GLY A 229 42.05 4.22 11.49
N SER A 230 41.49 3.18 12.12
CA SER A 230 42.11 2.49 13.27
C SER A 230 43.43 1.80 12.89
N LYS A 231 43.52 1.18 11.70
CA LYS A 231 44.78 0.63 11.19
C LYS A 231 45.85 1.69 10.96
N HIS A 232 45.47 2.88 10.50
CA HIS A 232 46.43 3.99 10.30
C HIS A 232 46.90 4.61 11.63
N TYR A 233 45.99 4.75 12.60
CA TYR A 233 46.32 5.25 13.93
C TYR A 233 47.28 4.33 14.69
N ILE A 234 47.04 3.00 14.65
CA ILE A 234 47.92 2.02 15.29
C ILE A 234 49.30 2.00 14.63
N LYS A 235 49.38 2.13 13.30
CA LYS A 235 50.65 2.14 12.57
C LYS A 235 51.48 3.39 12.88
N ASN A 236 50.86 4.56 13.06
CA ASN A 236 51.60 5.79 13.42
C ASN A 236 52.01 5.85 14.89
N LYS A 237 51.26 5.24 15.82
CA LYS A 237 51.64 5.20 17.23
C LYS A 237 52.85 4.27 17.51
N GLN A 238 53.10 3.29 16.64
CA GLN A 238 54.30 2.44 16.70
C GLN A 238 55.54 3.09 16.06
N LEU A 239 55.38 4.17 15.29
CA LEU A 239 56.49 4.85 14.59
C LEU A 239 57.02 6.10 15.29
N ASN A 240 56.47 6.47 16.46
CA ASN A 240 57.04 7.57 17.24
C ASN A 240 56.89 7.37 18.78
N PRO A 241 57.77 6.58 19.43
CA PRO A 241 57.84 6.47 20.88
C PRO A 241 58.80 7.47 21.55
N GLN A 242 59.23 8.55 20.86
CA GLN A 242 60.17 9.52 21.43
C GLN A 242 59.68 10.97 21.30
N SER A 243 58.75 11.38 22.17
CA SER A 243 58.60 12.82 22.48
C SER A 243 57.90 13.12 23.81
N GLU A 244 58.01 12.25 24.82
CA GLU A 244 57.59 12.59 26.19
C GLU A 244 58.57 12.02 27.23
N THR A 245 59.84 12.44 27.17
CA THR A 245 60.69 12.47 28.36
C THR A 245 61.78 13.52 28.14
N GLN A 246 62.03 14.35 29.15
CA GLN A 246 63.10 15.35 29.28
C GLN A 246 62.74 16.81 28.94
N SER A 247 62.00 17.45 29.84
CA SER A 247 62.44 18.74 30.39
C SER A 247 62.54 18.63 31.91
N MET A 248 63.66 18.06 32.37
CA MET A 248 64.14 18.29 33.74
C MET A 248 65.31 19.27 33.65
N ILE A 249 65.42 20.08 34.70
CA ILE A 249 66.52 20.98 35.11
C ILE A 249 66.22 22.46 34.87
N SER A 250 65.76 23.16 35.92
CA SER A 250 66.68 23.92 36.77
C SER A 250 65.94 24.61 37.93
N LYS A 251 66.61 24.64 39.10
CA LYS A 251 66.44 25.56 40.23
C LYS A 251 65.22 25.39 41.13
N ASP A 252 65.29 25.58 42.44
CA ASP A 252 66.36 25.65 43.43
C ASP A 252 65.61 25.74 44.77
N ASN A 253 66.24 25.24 45.84
CA ASN A 253 66.05 25.55 47.25
C ASN A 253 64.80 26.36 47.71
N SER A 254 64.07 25.84 48.72
CA SER A 254 63.80 26.52 50.00
C SER A 254 62.86 25.73 50.93
N ARG A 255 63.42 25.31 52.08
CA ARG A 255 62.90 25.48 53.47
C ARG A 255 61.53 24.93 53.88
N GLU A 256 61.54 23.99 54.83
CA GLU A 256 61.16 24.14 56.27
C GLU A 256 59.63 24.05 56.48
N SER A 257 59.13 22.89 56.91
CA SER A 257 58.92 22.44 58.30
C SER A 257 57.65 23.02 58.94
N SER A 258 56.71 22.16 59.34
CA SER A 258 56.27 22.04 60.75
C SER A 258 55.01 21.17 60.91
N GLN A 259 55.10 20.23 61.87
CA GLN A 259 54.08 19.72 62.83
C GLN A 259 52.76 19.10 62.30
N ARG A 260 52.45 17.83 62.63
CA ARG A 260 51.86 17.31 63.91
C ARG A 260 50.50 17.99 64.20
N ASP A 261 49.40 17.30 64.50
CA ASP A 261 49.19 16.11 65.34
C ASP A 261 47.88 15.37 64.98
N ASP A 262 47.85 14.10 65.36
CA ASP A 262 46.65 13.28 65.58
C ASP A 262 45.72 13.89 66.67
N LYS A 263 44.41 13.72 66.51
CA LYS A 263 43.55 13.06 67.51
C LYS A 263 42.08 12.93 67.06
N ASP A 264 41.61 11.70 67.27
CA ASP A 264 40.24 11.19 67.46
C ASP A 264 39.23 11.25 66.30
#